data_AF-A0A8D8VF69-F1
#
_entry.id   AF-A0A8D8VF69-F1
#
_cell.length_a   1.000
_cell.length_b   1.000
_cell.length_c   1.000
_cell.angle_alpha   90.00
_cell.angle_beta   90.00
_cell.angle_gamma   90.00
#
_symmetry.space_group_name_H-M   'P 1'
#
loop_
_entity.id
_entity.type
_entity.pdbx_description
1 polymer ?
#
loop_
_entity_poly.entity_id
_entity_poly.type
_entity_poly.pdbx_seq_one_letter_code
_entity_poly.pdbx_strand_id
1 'polypeptide(L)'
;DMETEKPLLQGIKTEKPLLQDIKIAKPLLQGIKTEKPLLQDIKIAKPLLQGIKTEKPLLQDIKIAKPLLQGIKTEKPLLQDIKISKPLLQGIKISKPLLQGIRANVNYSDNT
;
A
#
# COMPACT_ATOMS: atom_id res chain seq x y z
N ASP A 1 -10.57 9.61 -12.75
CA ASP A 1 -9.38 8.88 -13.22
C ASP A 1 -8.14 9.76 -13.23
N MET A 2 -7.27 9.59 -12.24
CA MET A 2 -5.92 10.16 -12.28
C MET A 2 -4.94 9.06 -12.64
N GLU A 3 -4.21 9.23 -13.74
CA GLU A 3 -3.15 8.34 -14.19
C GLU A 3 -1.80 9.05 -14.09
N THR A 4 -0.85 8.47 -13.36
CA THR A 4 0.48 9.05 -13.17
C THR A 4 1.54 7.96 -13.23
N GLU A 5 2.60 8.17 -14.01
CA GLU A 5 3.53 7.09 -14.33
C GLU A 5 4.71 6.90 -13.36
N LYS A 6 5.18 7.95 -12.68
CA LYS A 6 6.38 7.91 -11.82
C LYS A 6 6.40 9.03 -10.75
N PRO A 7 5.37 9.15 -9.90
CA PRO A 7 5.42 10.17 -8.86
C PRO A 7 6.50 9.85 -7.83
N LEU A 8 7.18 10.89 -7.35
CA LEU A 8 8.15 10.84 -6.25
C LEU A 8 7.60 11.65 -5.08
N LEU A 9 7.44 11.02 -3.91
CA LEU A 9 7.06 11.71 -2.69
C LEU A 9 7.99 11.32 -1.54
N GLN A 10 8.41 12.32 -0.77
CA GLN A 10 9.34 12.14 0.34
C GLN A 10 8.89 12.96 1.55
N GLY A 11 8.94 12.37 2.74
CA GLY A 11 8.73 13.08 4.01
C GLY A 11 7.32 13.63 4.24
N ILE A 12 6.32 13.11 3.51
CA ILE A 12 4.94 13.59 3.60
C ILE A 12 4.27 13.11 4.89
N LYS A 13 3.47 14.01 5.48
CA LYS A 13 2.52 13.69 6.55
C LYS A 13 1.13 14.15 6.12
N THR A 14 0.13 13.29 6.24
CA THR A 14 -1.26 13.60 5.87
C THR A 14 -2.23 12.93 6.85
N GLU A 15 -3.36 13.54 7.15
CA GLU A 15 -4.26 13.04 8.22
C GLU A 15 -5.57 12.39 7.76
N LYS A 16 -6.14 12.81 6.62
CA LYS A 16 -7.43 12.31 6.12
C LYS A 16 -7.52 12.40 4.59
N PRO A 17 -6.53 11.90 3.84
CA PRO A 17 -6.62 11.95 2.39
C PRO A 17 -7.75 11.06 1.89
N LEU A 18 -8.43 11.53 0.85
CA LEU A 18 -9.46 10.79 0.12
C LEU A 18 -8.93 10.57 -1.29
N LEU A 19 -8.79 9.31 -1.70
CA LEU A 19 -8.36 8.96 -3.06
C LEU A 19 -9.29 7.90 -3.65
N GLN A 20 -9.72 8.13 -4.87
CA GLN A 20 -10.63 7.29 -5.63
C GLN A 20 -10.15 7.19 -7.07
N ASP A 21 -10.38 6.06 -7.73
CA ASP A 21 -10.13 5.84 -9.17
C ASP A 21 -8.69 6.20 -9.61
N ILE A 22 -7.72 5.74 -8.83
CA ILE A 22 -6.30 6.04 -9.04
C ILE A 22 -5.61 4.88 -9.76
N LYS A 23 -4.86 5.21 -10.82
CA LYS A 23 -3.94 4.29 -11.49
C LYS A 23 -2.54 4.89 -11.47
N ILE A 24 -1.60 4.22 -10.82
CA ILE A 24 -0.23 4.71 -10.72
C ILE A 24 0.75 3.60 -11.12
N ALA A 25 1.67 3.94 -12.02
CA ALA A 25 2.84 3.11 -12.30
C ALA A 25 4.05 3.62 -11.51
N LYS A 26 4.94 2.70 -11.13
CA LYS A 26 6.29 2.94 -10.60
C LYS A 26 6.43 4.12 -9.60
N PRO A 27 5.53 4.28 -8.60
CA PRO A 27 5.71 5.35 -7.64
C PRO A 27 6.88 5.07 -6.70
N LEU A 28 7.56 6.12 -6.29
CA LEU A 28 8.64 6.10 -5.30
C LEU A 28 8.19 6.89 -4.07
N LEU A 29 7.92 6.20 -2.97
CA LEU A 29 7.46 6.83 -1.72
C LEU A 29 8.40 6.52 -0.57
N GLN A 30 8.89 7.56 0.11
CA GLN A 30 9.82 7.41 1.22
C GLN A 30 9.38 8.25 2.44
N GLY A 31 9.34 7.61 3.62
CA GLY A 31 9.12 8.31 4.88
C GLY A 31 7.73 8.94 5.01
N ILE A 32 6.70 8.28 4.46
CA ILE A 32 5.33 8.77 4.48
C ILE A 32 4.63 8.37 5.78
N LYS A 33 3.89 9.29 6.38
CA LYS A 33 2.97 9.01 7.49
C LYS A 33 1.56 9.45 7.11
N THR A 34 0.61 8.53 7.21
CA THR A 34 -0.78 8.83 6.87
C THR A 34 -1.71 8.36 7.96
N GLU A 35 -2.53 9.26 8.49
CA GLU A 35 -3.64 8.88 9.37
C GLU A 35 -4.93 8.81 8.54
N LYS A 36 -5.85 7.94 8.96
CA LYS A 36 -7.24 7.79 8.49
C LYS A 36 -7.45 7.99 6.98
N PRO A 37 -6.63 7.40 6.07
CA PRO A 37 -6.89 7.53 4.65
C PRO A 37 -8.13 6.72 4.26
N LEU A 38 -8.91 7.25 3.32
CA LEU A 38 -9.95 6.51 2.62
C LEU A 38 -9.50 6.29 1.18
N LEU A 39 -9.26 5.03 0.82
CA LEU A 39 -8.79 4.66 -0.52
C LEU A 39 -9.75 3.66 -1.15
N GLN A 40 -10.19 3.97 -2.36
CA GLN A 40 -11.11 3.14 -3.13
C GLN A 40 -10.63 2.99 -4.58
N ASP A 41 -10.77 1.80 -5.15
CA ASP A 41 -10.51 1.53 -6.58
C ASP A 41 -9.08 1.90 -7.04
N ILE A 42 -8.10 1.60 -6.19
CA ILE A 42 -6.70 1.96 -6.43
C ILE A 42 -5.95 0.81 -7.11
N LYS A 43 -5.24 1.13 -8.21
CA LYS A 43 -4.35 0.20 -8.92
C LYS A 43 -2.93 0.75 -8.96
N ILE A 44 -1.99 0.00 -8.40
CA ILE A 44 -0.57 0.40 -8.37
C ILE A 44 0.31 -0.71 -8.93
N ALA A 45 1.16 -0.37 -9.91
CA ALA A 45 2.10 -1.29 -10.52
C ALA A 45 3.54 -0.91 -10.19
N LYS A 46 4.32 -1.88 -9.69
CA LYS A 46 5.75 -1.76 -9.37
C LYS A 46 6.11 -0.61 -8.40
N PRO A 47 5.37 -0.39 -7.29
CA PRO A 47 5.76 0.64 -6.34
C PRO A 47 7.02 0.28 -5.56
N LEU A 48 7.84 1.29 -5.24
CA LEU A 48 8.91 1.20 -4.25
C LEU A 48 8.52 2.02 -3.03
N LEU A 49 8.25 1.35 -1.91
CA LEU A 49 7.79 1.99 -0.68
C LEU A 49 8.77 1.73 0.46
N GLN A 50 9.26 2.79 1.10
CA GLN A 50 10.20 2.69 2.22
C GLN A 50 9.73 3.55 3.42
N GLY A 51 9.65 2.93 4.60
CA GLY A 51 9.37 3.64 5.85
C GLY A 51 7.98 4.26 5.91
N ILE A 52 6.97 3.54 5.43
CA ILE A 52 5.57 4.01 5.42
C ILE A 52 4.88 3.63 6.73
N LYS A 53 4.16 4.58 7.32
CA LYS A 53 3.28 4.33 8.47
C LYS A 53 1.86 4.78 8.16
N THR A 54 0.90 3.90 8.38
CA THR A 54 -0.51 4.20 8.14
C THR A 54 -1.36 3.79 9.34
N GLU A 55 -2.15 4.73 9.86
CA GLU A 55 -3.03 4.48 11.01
C GLU A 55 -4.51 4.57 10.60
N LYS A 56 -5.29 3.56 10.98
CA LYS A 56 -6.74 3.47 10.73
C LYS A 56 -7.16 3.67 9.26
N PRO A 57 -6.48 3.06 8.27
CA PRO A 57 -6.92 3.18 6.89
C PRO A 57 -8.22 2.41 6.64
N LEU A 58 -9.08 2.95 5.78
CA LEU A 58 -10.17 2.22 5.14
C LEU A 58 -9.80 2.01 3.67
N LEU A 59 -9.60 0.74 3.30
CA LEU A 59 -9.14 0.36 1.97
C LEU A 59 -10.15 -0.59 1.31
N GLN A 60 -10.59 -0.23 0.11
CA GLN A 60 -11.50 -1.04 -0.69
C GLN A 60 -10.99 -1.18 -2.13
N ASP A 61 -11.09 -2.40 -2.69
CA ASP A 61 -10.78 -2.70 -4.10
C ASP A 61 -9.34 -2.33 -4.53
N ILE A 62 -8.37 -2.54 -3.65
CA ILE A 62 -6.98 -2.19 -3.89
C ILE A 62 -6.23 -3.32 -4.60
N LYS A 63 -5.54 -2.99 -5.70
CA LYS A 63 -4.70 -3.94 -6.45
C LYS A 63 -3.27 -3.42 -6.56
N ILE A 64 -2.32 -4.19 -6.02
CA ILE A 64 -0.89 -3.86 -6.06
C ILE A 64 -0.11 -5.01 -6.71
N ALA A 65 0.59 -4.70 -7.80
CA ALA A 65 1.38 -5.67 -8.55
C ALA A 65 2.89 -5.39 -8.42
N LYS A 66 3.67 -6.41 -8.08
CA LYS A 66 5.13 -6.39 -7.96
C LYS A 66 5.67 -5.27 -7.04
N PRO A 67 5.13 -5.05 -5.83
CA PRO A 67 5.66 -4.03 -4.94
C PRO A 67 6.99 -4.47 -4.31
N LEU A 68 7.90 -3.50 -4.09
CA LEU A 68 9.03 -3.63 -3.17
C LEU A 68 8.72 -2.80 -1.91
N LEU A 69 8.58 -3.47 -0.77
CA LEU A 69 8.12 -2.86 0.48
C LEU A 69 9.16 -3.04 1.58
N GLN A 70 9.64 -1.95 2.17
CA GLN A 70 10.56 -1.97 3.30
C GLN A 70 10.07 -1.11 4.46
N GLY A 71 9.95 -1.69 5.65
CA GLY A 71 9.62 -0.95 6.87
C GLY A 71 8.20 -0.37 6.87
N ILE A 72 7.22 -1.14 6.41
CA ILE A 72 5.81 -0.71 6.36
C ILE A 72 5.11 -1.07 7.66
N LYS A 73 4.40 -0.11 8.26
CA LYS A 73 3.58 -0.32 9.46
C LYS A 73 2.15 0.14 9.21
N THR A 74 1.19 -0.73 9.46
CA THR A 74 -0.23 -0.41 9.37
C THR A 74 -0.95 -0.80 10.66
N GLU A 75 -1.65 0.14 11.27
CA GLU A 75 -2.39 -0.08 12.51
C GLU A 75 -3.89 0.10 12.33
N LYS A 76 -4.67 -0.86 12.85
CA LYS A 76 -6.14 -0.87 12.83
C LYS A 76 -6.75 -0.68 11.43
N PRO A 77 -6.26 -1.36 10.38
CA PRO A 77 -6.87 -1.21 9.06
C PRO A 77 -8.22 -1.92 8.96
N LEU A 78 -9.15 -1.32 8.20
CA LEU A 78 -10.30 -2.03 7.63
C LEU A 78 -10.02 -2.28 6.14
N LEU A 79 -9.95 -3.55 5.75
CA LEU A 79 -9.53 -3.96 4.41
C LEU A 79 -10.61 -4.81 3.75
N GLN A 80 -11.03 -4.40 2.56
CA GLN A 80 -11.95 -5.13 1.69
C GLN A 80 -11.36 -5.30 0.30
N ASP A 81 -11.39 -6.53 -0.23
CA ASP A 81 -11.02 -6.86 -1.62
C ASP A 81 -9.61 -6.39 -2.02
N ILE A 82 -8.64 -6.62 -1.14
CA ILE A 82 -7.24 -6.27 -1.36
C ILE A 82 -6.50 -7.40 -2.07
N LYS A 83 -5.87 -7.10 -3.20
CA LYS A 83 -5.01 -8.02 -3.94
C LYS A 83 -3.58 -7.51 -4.03
N ILE A 84 -2.64 -8.30 -3.51
CA ILE A 84 -1.19 -8.05 -3.68
C ILE A 84 -0.58 -9.24 -4.42
N SER A 85 0.20 -8.98 -5.47
CA SER A 85 0.77 -10.04 -6.31
C SER A 85 2.27 -9.85 -6.53
N LYS A 86 3.04 -10.93 -6.29
CA LYS A 86 4.50 -10.98 -6.44
C LYS A 86 5.25 -9.90 -5.62
N PRO A 87 4.93 -9.70 -4.33
CA PRO A 87 5.63 -8.72 -3.51
C PRO A 87 7.03 -9.20 -3.11
N LEU A 88 7.94 -8.25 -2.88
CA LEU A 88 9.15 -8.44 -2.08
C LEU A 88 9.02 -7.57 -0.81
N LEU A 89 9.15 -8.20 0.36
CA LEU A 89 8.75 -7.64 1.65
C LEU A 89 9.89 -7.72 2.66
N GLN A 90 10.17 -6.62 3.36
CA GLN A 90 11.06 -6.60 4.51
C GLN A 90 10.48 -5.69 5.61
N GLY A 91 10.35 -6.21 6.83
CA GLY A 91 9.89 -5.42 7.99
C GLY A 91 8.46 -4.89 7.85
N ILE A 92 7.52 -5.74 7.43
CA ILE A 92 6.10 -5.41 7.32
C ILE A 92 5.40 -5.75 8.64
N LYS A 93 4.64 -4.81 9.20
CA LYS A 93 3.82 -5.03 10.38
C LYS A 93 2.40 -4.54 10.14
N ILE A 94 1.43 -5.41 10.35
CA ILE A 94 0.01 -5.06 10.39
C ILE A 94 -0.52 -5.44 11.77
N SER A 95 -1.25 -4.55 12.43
CA SER A 95 -1.75 -4.77 13.80
C SER A 95 -3.22 -4.45 13.92
N LYS A 96 -3.97 -5.34 14.57
CA LYS A 96 -5.43 -5.25 14.77
C LYS A 96 -6.23 -5.07 13.46
N PRO A 97 -5.99 -5.86 12.41
CA PRO A 97 -6.73 -5.72 11.16
C PRO A 97 -8.15 -6.28 11.26
N LEU A 98 -9.08 -5.69 10.49
CA LEU A 98 -10.35 -6.29 10.12
C LEU A 98 -10.35 -6.51 8.60
N LEU A 99 -10.58 -7.76 8.18
CA LEU A 99 -10.27 -8.24 6.84
C LEU A 99 -11.46 -8.93 6.17
N GLN A 100 -11.73 -8.59 4.91
CA GLN A 100 -12.62 -9.30 4.01
C GLN A 100 -12.02 -9.37 2.60
N GLY A 101 -12.05 -10.52 1.93
CA GLY A 101 -11.65 -10.62 0.53
C GLY A 101 -10.15 -10.42 0.23
N ILE A 102 -9.25 -10.69 1.19
CA ILE A 102 -7.81 -10.44 1.02
C ILE A 102 -7.13 -11.60 0.28
N ARG A 103 -6.35 -11.28 -0.76
CA ARG A 103 -5.51 -12.24 -1.49
C ARG A 103 -4.09 -11.69 -1.66
N ALA A 104 -3.12 -12.41 -1.10
CA ALA A 104 -1.70 -12.18 -1.35
C ALA A 104 -1.10 -13.40 -2.05
N ASN A 105 -0.56 -13.21 -3.26
CA ASN A 105 0.23 -14.25 -3.92
C ASN A 105 1.71 -13.88 -3.77
N VAL A 106 2.34 -14.47 -2.75
CA VAL A 106 3.75 -14.28 -2.43
C VAL A 106 4.53 -15.43 -3.06
N ASN A 107 5.41 -15.11 -4.00
CA ASN A 107 6.40 -16.07 -4.45
C ASN A 107 7.54 -16.04 -3.45
N TYR A 108 7.66 -17.10 -2.63
CA TYR A 108 8.87 -17.33 -1.85
C TYR A 108 9.97 -17.75 -2.83
N SER A 109 11.02 -16.95 -2.95
CA SER A 109 12.34 -17.47 -3.26
C SER A 109 13.05 -17.61 -1.93
N ASP A 110 13.03 -18.81 -1.37
CA ASP A 110 13.99 -19.20 -0.34
C ASP A 110 15.38 -18.95 -0.92
N ASN A 111 16.06 -17.92 -0.43
CA ASN A 111 17.50 -17.77 -0.60
C ASN A 111 18.10 -18.36 0.68
N THR A 112 18.44 -19.64 0.64
CA THR A 112 19.56 -20.18 1.44
C THR A 112 20.84 -19.42 1.11
#